data_AF-A0A9X2ZGQ2-F1
#
_entry.id   AF-A0A9X2ZGQ2-F1
#
_cell.length_a   1.000
_cell.length_b   1.000
_cell.length_c   1.000
_cell.angle_alpha   90.00
_cell.angle_beta   90.00
_cell.angle_gamma   90.00
#
_symmetry.space_group_name_H-M   'P 1'
#
loop_
_entity.id
_entity.type
_entity.pdbx_description
1 polymer ?
#
loop_
_entity_poly.entity_id
_entity_poly.type
_entity_poly.pdbx_seq_one_letter_code
_entity_poly.pdbx_strand_id
1 'polypeptide(L)'
;MSELVTRELHVCMGLNSCKNAGYSGNNGCAGKGDCSTAVGHPCHTLNACKGQGGCGIFGTTEELCHPGENECRYQGSCGVPILNSRFIAQGPNKGLSVWQLARARFEEKRKSSDKSFGDSPQKYGPTDESINLLRGTTGKDYSSCGQSGSRSCSYINNPADRKVAAELRVLKMEQESAEKLPVTITNCSSKKNGH
;
A
#
# COMPACT_ATOMS: atom_id res chain seq x y z
N MET A 1 -26.67 -5.41 14.66
CA MET A 1 -25.28 -5.25 15.16
C MET A 1 -24.35 -5.43 13.97
N SER A 2 -23.72 -4.35 13.53
CA SER A 2 -23.05 -4.25 12.22
C SER A 2 -21.84 -5.21 12.14
N GLU A 3 -21.69 -5.92 11.02
CA GLU A 3 -20.61 -6.88 10.70
C GLU A 3 -19.17 -6.33 10.78
N LEU A 4 -19.00 -5.07 11.20
CA LEU A 4 -17.73 -4.38 11.39
C LEU A 4 -16.92 -4.83 12.63
N VAL A 5 -17.43 -5.73 13.47
CA VAL A 5 -16.81 -6.04 14.78
C VAL A 5 -15.83 -7.22 14.80
N THR A 6 -15.74 -8.05 13.74
CA THR A 6 -14.88 -9.27 13.80
C THR A 6 -13.95 -9.50 12.61
N ARG A 7 -13.94 -8.63 11.60
CA ARG A 7 -13.04 -8.77 10.45
C ARG A 7 -11.76 -7.97 10.65
N GLU A 8 -10.64 -8.63 10.41
CA GLU A 8 -9.33 -7.99 10.36
C GLU A 8 -9.33 -6.83 9.35
N LEU A 9 -8.84 -5.68 9.78
CA LEU A 9 -8.70 -4.50 8.94
C LEU A 9 -7.26 -4.43 8.44
N HIS A 10 -7.09 -4.39 7.13
CA HIS A 10 -5.80 -4.26 6.48
C HIS A 10 -5.85 -3.24 5.34
N VAL A 11 -4.71 -2.57 5.13
CA VAL A 11 -4.60 -1.40 4.24
C VAL A 11 -4.48 -1.76 2.76
N CYS A 12 -4.23 -3.02 2.39
CA CYS A 12 -4.12 -3.40 0.99
C CYS A 12 -4.25 -4.89 0.70
N MET A 13 -4.45 -5.19 -0.60
CA MET A 13 -4.31 -6.50 -1.21
C MET A 13 -3.06 -7.23 -0.69
N GLY A 14 -3.24 -8.49 -0.32
CA GLY A 14 -2.18 -9.37 0.14
C GLY A 14 -1.66 -9.08 1.55
N LEU A 15 -2.34 -8.25 2.36
CA LEU A 15 -1.91 -7.94 3.74
C LEU A 15 -2.83 -8.53 4.82
N ASN A 16 -3.72 -9.44 4.44
CA ASN A 16 -4.62 -10.13 5.36
C ASN A 16 -3.90 -11.25 6.14
N SER A 17 -4.21 -11.44 7.41
CA SER A 17 -3.64 -12.44 8.31
C SER A 17 -4.32 -13.81 8.26
N CYS A 18 -5.56 -13.89 7.74
CA CYS A 18 -6.39 -15.10 7.80
C CYS A 18 -7.10 -15.45 6.47
N LYS A 19 -7.54 -16.71 6.36
CA LYS A 19 -8.48 -17.18 5.32
C LYS A 19 -9.79 -16.37 5.40
N ASN A 20 -10.37 -16.05 4.26
CA ASN A 20 -11.61 -15.27 4.14
C ASN A 20 -11.57 -13.86 4.78
N ALA A 21 -10.38 -13.33 5.05
CA ALA A 21 -10.18 -11.98 5.59
C ALA A 21 -9.87 -10.91 4.52
N GLY A 22 -9.83 -11.30 3.23
CA GLY A 22 -9.82 -10.36 2.11
C GLY A 22 -11.16 -9.62 1.96
N TYR A 23 -11.21 -8.64 1.06
CA TYR A 23 -12.40 -7.85 0.79
C TYR A 23 -13.59 -8.70 0.33
N SER A 24 -13.39 -9.62 -0.62
CA SER A 24 -14.47 -10.54 -1.06
C SER A 24 -14.73 -11.69 -0.09
N GLY A 25 -13.86 -11.92 0.89
CA GLY A 25 -13.94 -13.09 1.77
C GLY A 25 -13.60 -14.43 1.09
N ASN A 26 -13.05 -14.44 -0.13
CA ASN A 26 -12.80 -15.66 -0.91
C ASN A 26 -11.34 -16.13 -0.91
N ASN A 27 -10.45 -15.49 -0.15
CA ASN A 27 -9.03 -15.84 -0.14
C ASN A 27 -8.75 -17.12 0.66
N GLY A 28 -7.93 -18.03 0.11
CA GLY A 28 -7.65 -19.33 0.73
C GLY A 28 -6.78 -19.30 2.01
N CYS A 29 -5.93 -18.28 2.17
CA CYS A 29 -5.05 -18.13 3.34
C CYS A 29 -4.57 -16.68 3.52
N ALA A 30 -3.75 -16.46 4.54
CA ALA A 30 -3.06 -15.19 4.79
C ALA A 30 -2.24 -14.75 3.58
N GLY A 31 -2.23 -13.45 3.29
CA GLY A 31 -1.47 -12.90 2.16
C GLY A 31 -2.12 -13.05 0.79
N LYS A 32 -3.29 -13.69 0.67
CA LYS A 32 -4.03 -13.88 -0.60
C LYS A 32 -5.27 -12.99 -0.75
N GLY A 33 -5.48 -12.04 0.15
CA GLY A 33 -6.61 -11.11 0.13
C GLY A 33 -6.56 -10.22 -1.11
N ASP A 34 -7.72 -9.97 -1.69
CA ASP A 34 -7.94 -9.30 -2.98
C ASP A 34 -7.98 -7.77 -2.92
N CYS A 35 -8.28 -7.16 -1.77
CA CYS A 35 -8.22 -5.70 -1.59
C CYS A 35 -8.25 -5.33 -0.10
N SER A 36 -7.97 -4.08 0.23
CA SER A 36 -8.06 -3.54 1.59
C SER A 36 -9.46 -3.68 2.18
N THR A 37 -9.54 -4.07 3.45
CA THR A 37 -10.77 -4.02 4.27
C THR A 37 -10.81 -2.78 5.18
N ALA A 38 -9.69 -2.10 5.39
CA ALA A 38 -9.64 -0.85 6.13
C ALA A 38 -10.44 0.27 5.43
N VAL A 39 -10.99 1.19 6.22
CA VAL A 39 -11.74 2.35 5.71
C VAL A 39 -10.81 3.19 4.83
N GLY A 40 -11.23 3.43 3.59
CA GLY A 40 -10.46 4.23 2.64
C GLY A 40 -10.36 5.69 3.08
N HIS A 41 -9.16 6.24 3.04
CA HIS A 41 -8.92 7.67 3.28
C HIS A 41 -7.77 8.19 2.42
N PRO A 42 -7.87 9.44 1.92
CA PRO A 42 -6.88 10.00 1.00
C PRO A 42 -5.69 10.66 1.69
N CYS A 43 -5.76 10.99 3.00
CA CYS A 43 -4.84 11.90 3.68
C CYS A 43 -4.35 11.39 5.04
N HIS A 44 -3.27 12.01 5.53
CA HIS A 44 -2.61 11.69 6.78
C HIS A 44 -3.57 11.99 7.93
N THR A 45 -3.47 11.24 9.02
CA THR A 45 -4.35 11.37 10.19
C THR A 45 -5.83 11.05 9.94
N LEU A 46 -6.22 10.50 8.79
CA LEU A 46 -7.63 10.14 8.53
C LEU A 46 -7.95 8.66 8.77
N ASN A 47 -7.01 7.89 9.32
CA ASN A 47 -7.21 6.49 9.64
C ASN A 47 -8.13 6.32 10.86
N ALA A 48 -9.03 5.34 10.80
CA ALA A 48 -10.02 5.12 11.85
C ALA A 48 -9.50 4.30 13.04
N CYS A 49 -8.46 3.47 12.87
CA CYS A 49 -7.84 2.68 13.95
C CYS A 49 -6.34 2.42 13.72
N LYS A 50 -5.69 1.72 14.66
CA LYS A 50 -4.37 1.09 14.53
C LYS A 50 -4.30 0.21 13.27
N GLY A 51 -3.16 0.20 12.58
CA GLY A 51 -2.92 -0.65 11.41
C GLY A 51 -3.72 -0.29 10.14
N GLN A 52 -4.20 0.95 10.05
CA GLN A 52 -5.00 1.48 8.94
C GLN A 52 -4.37 2.68 8.22
N GLY A 53 -3.08 2.91 8.41
CA GLY A 53 -2.35 3.96 7.70
C GLY A 53 -0.84 3.75 7.74
N GLY A 54 -0.12 4.66 7.11
CA GLY A 54 1.28 4.47 6.75
C GLY A 54 1.38 4.28 5.25
N CYS A 55 1.23 5.34 4.44
CA CYS A 55 1.40 5.17 3.01
C CYS A 55 2.12 6.38 2.39
N GLY A 56 3.37 6.13 2.00
CA GLY A 56 4.12 6.78 0.93
C GLY A 56 4.46 8.26 1.03
N ILE A 57 3.54 9.13 1.41
CA ILE A 57 3.66 10.54 1.02
C ILE A 57 3.88 11.51 2.18
N PHE A 58 3.00 11.52 3.18
CA PHE A 58 3.04 12.50 4.26
C PHE A 58 3.38 11.79 5.56
N GLY A 59 4.33 12.32 6.31
CA GLY A 59 4.86 11.69 7.53
C GLY A 59 6.38 11.84 7.59
N THR A 60 6.98 11.23 8.60
CA THR A 60 8.43 11.11 8.76
C THR A 60 8.97 9.98 7.89
N THR A 61 10.27 10.01 7.58
CA THR A 61 10.94 8.89 6.90
C THR A 61 10.72 7.56 7.62
N GLU A 62 10.63 7.59 8.96
CA GLU A 62 10.36 6.42 9.79
C GLU A 62 8.95 5.85 9.58
N GLU A 63 7.93 6.71 9.54
CA GLU A 63 6.55 6.30 9.26
C GLU A 63 6.40 5.72 7.85
N LEU A 64 7.13 6.26 6.88
CA LEU A 64 7.14 5.75 5.50
C LEU A 64 7.82 4.38 5.37
N CYS A 65 8.63 4.00 6.35
CA CYS A 65 9.28 2.70 6.44
C CYS A 65 8.41 1.59 7.07
N HIS A 66 7.24 1.97 7.60
CA HIS A 66 6.30 1.07 8.29
C HIS A 66 4.88 1.20 7.73
N PRO A 67 4.69 0.93 6.42
CA PRO A 67 3.40 1.14 5.79
C PRO A 67 2.34 0.15 6.29
N GLY A 68 1.21 0.67 6.75
CA GLY A 68 0.14 -0.14 7.36
C GLY A 68 0.33 -0.46 8.83
N GLU A 69 1.33 0.11 9.50
CA GLU A 69 1.71 -0.23 10.89
C GLU A 69 1.58 0.95 11.87
N ASN A 70 0.70 1.93 11.60
CA ASN A 70 0.45 3.02 12.54
C ASN A 70 -0.10 2.50 13.88
N GLU A 71 0.29 3.15 14.98
CA GLU A 71 -0.02 2.70 16.35
C GLU A 71 -1.43 3.08 16.83
N CYS A 72 -1.95 4.24 16.46
CA CYS A 72 -3.27 4.72 16.90
C CYS A 72 -4.11 5.32 15.77
N ARG A 73 -5.41 5.53 16.05
CA ARG A 73 -6.29 6.38 15.25
C ARG A 73 -5.63 7.74 15.03
N TYR A 74 -5.81 8.30 13.83
CA TYR A 74 -5.26 9.60 13.42
C TYR A 74 -3.72 9.69 13.38
N GLN A 75 -2.99 8.56 13.45
CA GLN A 75 -1.52 8.50 13.32
C GLN A 75 -1.07 7.75 12.05
N GLY A 76 -2.00 7.48 11.14
CA GLY A 76 -1.74 6.80 9.89
C GLY A 76 -1.47 7.77 8.76
N SER A 77 -0.44 7.48 7.97
CA SER A 77 -0.22 8.12 6.67
C SER A 77 -1.20 7.62 5.59
N CYS A 78 -1.22 8.32 4.46
CA CYS A 78 -2.36 8.50 3.55
C CYS A 78 -2.55 7.38 2.53
N GLY A 79 -3.79 6.99 2.22
CA GLY A 79 -4.09 6.31 0.95
C GLY A 79 -4.33 4.82 1.09
N VAL A 80 -5.52 4.47 1.58
CA VAL A 80 -6.07 3.11 1.58
C VAL A 80 -7.09 2.98 0.43
N PRO A 81 -6.94 2.04 -0.52
CA PRO A 81 -5.87 1.03 -0.63
C PRO A 81 -4.51 1.58 -1.11
N ILE A 82 -3.43 0.86 -0.78
CA ILE A 82 -2.08 1.15 -1.29
C ILE A 82 -1.95 0.64 -2.73
N LEU A 83 -2.16 1.51 -3.72
CA LEU A 83 -2.03 1.13 -5.14
C LEU A 83 -0.59 0.83 -5.56
N ASN A 84 -0.44 0.07 -6.65
CA ASN A 84 0.84 -0.21 -7.29
C ASN A 84 1.56 1.07 -7.75
N SER A 85 0.81 2.11 -8.11
CA SER A 85 1.28 3.44 -8.51
C SER A 85 1.79 4.28 -7.35
N ARG A 86 1.66 3.84 -6.09
CA ARG A 86 2.07 4.61 -4.91
C ARG A 86 3.59 4.56 -4.70
N PHE A 87 4.21 5.74 -4.58
CA PHE A 87 5.63 5.87 -4.28
C PHE A 87 5.89 6.50 -2.90
N ILE A 88 7.07 6.24 -2.36
CA ILE A 88 7.62 6.90 -1.17
C ILE A 88 8.13 8.29 -1.56
N ALA A 89 7.61 9.36 -0.97
CA ALA A 89 7.86 10.73 -1.42
C ALA A 89 9.19 11.33 -0.90
N GLN A 90 9.74 10.79 0.18
CA GLN A 90 10.92 11.33 0.84
C GLN A 90 11.77 10.24 1.52
N GLY A 91 12.97 10.62 1.95
CA GLY A 91 13.92 9.71 2.58
C GLY A 91 14.73 8.85 1.59
N PRO A 92 15.50 7.87 2.09
CA PRO A 92 16.41 7.06 1.29
C PRO A 92 15.70 6.15 0.29
N ASN A 93 14.40 5.88 0.52
CA ASN A 93 13.57 5.03 -0.34
C ASN A 93 12.70 5.84 -1.31
N LYS A 94 13.00 7.13 -1.50
CA LYS A 94 12.22 8.02 -2.36
C LYS A 94 12.07 7.45 -3.78
N GLY A 95 10.85 7.48 -4.29
CA GLY A 95 10.50 7.01 -5.63
C GLY A 95 10.26 5.51 -5.74
N LEU A 96 10.41 4.74 -4.64
CA LEU A 96 10.17 3.30 -4.62
C LEU A 96 8.73 2.98 -4.17
N SER A 97 8.26 1.79 -4.52
CA SER A 97 6.89 1.32 -4.29
C SER A 97 6.59 1.13 -2.81
N VAL A 98 5.49 1.74 -2.35
CA VAL A 98 4.99 1.57 -0.98
C VAL A 98 4.40 0.18 -0.78
N TRP A 99 3.66 -0.33 -1.78
CA TRP A 99 3.00 -1.62 -1.67
C TRP A 99 4.02 -2.75 -1.54
N GLN A 100 5.11 -2.73 -2.33
CA GLN A 100 6.14 -3.75 -2.25
C GLN A 100 6.84 -3.76 -0.89
N LEU A 101 7.11 -2.59 -0.30
CA LEU A 101 7.64 -2.48 1.07
C LEU A 101 6.64 -3.03 2.11
N ALA A 102 5.36 -2.66 2.01
CA ALA A 102 4.32 -3.16 2.90
C ALA A 102 4.19 -4.69 2.82
N ARG A 103 4.25 -5.24 1.61
CA ARG A 103 4.20 -6.67 1.39
C ARG A 103 5.42 -7.37 2.00
N ALA A 104 6.62 -6.84 1.79
CA ALA A 104 7.84 -7.43 2.35
C ALA A 104 7.83 -7.43 3.90
N ARG A 105 7.37 -6.34 4.51
CA ARG A 105 7.19 -6.23 5.97
C ARG A 105 6.17 -7.23 6.51
N PHE A 106 5.04 -7.40 5.82
CA PHE A 106 4.06 -8.42 6.17
C PHE A 106 4.67 -9.83 6.15
N GLU A 107 5.43 -10.16 5.10
CA GLU A 107 6.09 -11.46 5.00
C GLU A 107 7.16 -11.66 6.07
N GLU A 108 7.97 -10.63 6.36
CA GLU A 108 8.96 -10.63 7.45
C GLU A 108 8.29 -10.90 8.80
N LYS A 109 7.18 -10.19 9.11
CA LYS A 109 6.42 -10.39 10.33
C LYS A 109 5.83 -11.79 10.44
N ARG A 110 5.29 -12.34 9.35
CA ARG A 110 4.76 -13.72 9.32
C ARG A 110 5.88 -14.74 9.54
N LYS A 111 7.02 -14.59 8.88
CA LYS A 111 8.21 -15.44 9.07
C LYS A 111 8.72 -15.38 10.52
N SER A 112 8.82 -14.18 11.10
CA SER A 112 9.28 -14.01 12.50
C SER A 112 8.33 -14.64 13.53
N SER A 113 7.06 -14.80 13.18
CA SER A 113 6.03 -15.42 14.02
C SER A 113 5.79 -16.90 13.69
N ASP A 114 6.60 -17.51 12.82
CA ASP A 114 6.43 -18.88 12.30
C ASP A 114 5.03 -19.15 11.71
N LYS A 115 4.48 -18.16 11.01
CA LYS A 115 3.16 -18.24 10.37
C LYS A 115 3.28 -18.34 8.86
N SER A 116 2.59 -19.30 8.26
CA SER A 116 2.52 -19.45 6.80
C SER A 116 1.77 -18.29 6.14
N PHE A 117 2.11 -17.99 4.90
CA PHE A 117 1.41 -17.01 4.06
C PHE A 117 1.51 -17.45 2.60
N GLY A 118 0.59 -16.99 1.77
CA GLY A 118 0.59 -17.25 0.34
C GLY A 118 0.90 -16.00 -0.49
N ASP A 119 1.12 -16.20 -1.79
CA ASP A 119 1.42 -15.12 -2.72
C ASP A 119 0.26 -14.12 -2.87
N SER A 120 0.61 -12.85 -3.02
CA SER A 120 -0.37 -11.80 -3.34
C SER A 120 -1.07 -12.10 -4.68
N PRO A 121 -2.37 -11.77 -4.83
CA PRO A 121 -3.09 -11.88 -6.11
C PRO A 121 -2.42 -11.13 -7.26
N GLN A 122 -1.72 -10.03 -6.98
CA GLN A 122 -0.93 -9.28 -7.96
C GLN A 122 0.51 -9.10 -7.46
N LYS A 123 1.47 -9.23 -8.38
CA LYS A 123 2.92 -9.18 -8.08
C LYS A 123 3.39 -7.84 -7.55
N TYR A 124 2.84 -6.73 -8.04
CA TYR A 124 3.27 -5.37 -7.70
C TYR A 124 2.22 -4.56 -6.95
N GLY A 125 1.14 -5.21 -6.52
CA GLY A 125 -0.01 -4.58 -5.86
C GLY A 125 -1.13 -4.25 -6.83
N PRO A 126 -2.27 -3.75 -6.31
CA PRO A 126 -3.48 -3.53 -7.10
C PRO A 126 -3.40 -2.24 -7.92
N THR A 127 -3.94 -2.29 -9.15
CA THR A 127 -4.25 -1.10 -9.95
C THR A 127 -5.61 -0.51 -9.59
N ASP A 128 -5.84 0.77 -9.93
CA ASP A 128 -7.17 1.41 -9.81
C ASP A 128 -8.25 0.63 -10.57
N GLU A 129 -7.96 0.15 -11.77
CA GLU A 129 -8.90 -0.63 -12.57
C GLU A 129 -9.27 -1.94 -11.88
N SER A 130 -8.30 -2.62 -11.27
CA SER A 130 -8.54 -3.88 -10.58
C SER A 130 -9.41 -3.72 -9.34
N ILE A 131 -9.26 -2.61 -8.61
CA ILE A 131 -10.08 -2.29 -7.44
C ILE A 131 -11.48 -1.86 -7.87
N ASN A 132 -11.59 -1.07 -8.94
CA ASN A 132 -12.87 -0.68 -9.50
C ASN A 132 -13.69 -1.90 -9.92
N LEU A 133 -13.07 -2.83 -10.66
CA LEU A 133 -13.69 -4.09 -11.05
C LEU A 133 -14.14 -4.91 -9.83
N LEU A 134 -13.28 -5.04 -8.81
CA LEU A 134 -13.59 -5.82 -7.62
C LEU A 134 -14.72 -5.22 -6.78
N ARG A 135 -14.75 -3.90 -6.63
CA ARG A 135 -15.73 -3.18 -5.81
C ARG A 135 -17.03 -2.89 -6.54
N GLY A 136 -17.12 -3.25 -7.83
CA GLY A 136 -18.26 -2.87 -8.68
C GLY A 136 -18.38 -1.35 -8.84
N THR A 137 -17.27 -0.63 -8.76
CA THR A 137 -17.23 0.83 -8.98
C THR A 137 -16.63 1.13 -10.34
N THR A 138 -17.18 2.10 -11.07
CA THR A 138 -16.65 2.49 -12.40
C THR A 138 -16.15 3.92 -12.35
N GLY A 139 -14.88 4.13 -12.73
CA GLY A 139 -14.28 5.46 -12.82
C GLY A 139 -14.06 6.16 -11.48
N LYS A 140 -14.08 5.43 -10.35
CA LYS A 140 -13.64 6.00 -9.07
C LYS A 140 -12.12 6.05 -9.06
N ASP A 141 -11.63 7.22 -8.71
CA ASP A 141 -10.21 7.48 -8.49
C ASP A 141 -9.87 7.10 -7.05
N TYR A 142 -9.17 5.98 -6.85
CA TYR A 142 -8.59 5.62 -5.53
C TYR A 142 -7.17 6.17 -5.40
N SER A 143 -6.72 7.00 -6.35
CA SER A 143 -5.47 7.71 -6.21
C SER A 143 -5.53 8.70 -5.06
N SER A 144 -4.37 8.93 -4.44
CA SER A 144 -4.21 10.10 -3.58
C SER A 144 -2.88 10.77 -3.87
N CYS A 145 -2.53 11.83 -3.14
CA CYS A 145 -1.30 12.56 -3.37
C CYS A 145 -0.08 11.61 -3.36
N GLY A 146 0.87 11.79 -4.28
CA GLY A 146 2.10 10.97 -4.32
C GLY A 146 1.90 9.60 -4.95
N GLN A 147 1.01 9.51 -5.94
CA GLN A 147 1.01 8.42 -6.90
C GLN A 147 1.68 8.83 -8.20
N SER A 148 2.47 7.91 -8.74
CA SER A 148 3.02 7.94 -10.08
C SER A 148 1.83 7.93 -11.04
N GLY A 149 1.49 9.10 -11.59
CA GLY A 149 0.31 9.25 -12.45
C GLY A 149 -0.81 10.13 -11.90
N SER A 150 -0.69 10.67 -10.67
CA SER A 150 -1.64 11.68 -10.19
C SER A 150 -1.71 12.86 -11.16
N ARG A 151 -2.95 13.22 -11.52
CA ARG A 151 -3.35 14.13 -12.60
C ARG A 151 -2.75 15.55 -12.51
N SER A 152 -2.28 15.95 -11.32
CA SER A 152 -1.81 17.31 -11.00
C SER A 152 -0.29 17.53 -11.10
N CYS A 153 0.53 16.48 -11.24
CA CYS A 153 1.99 16.59 -11.15
C CYS A 153 2.73 16.40 -12.48
N SER A 154 2.03 16.45 -13.62
CA SER A 154 2.64 16.32 -14.95
C SER A 154 2.41 17.57 -15.77
N TYR A 155 3.48 18.13 -16.34
CA TYR A 155 3.43 19.23 -17.30
C TYR A 155 2.86 18.81 -18.68
N ILE A 156 2.37 17.58 -18.83
CA ILE A 156 1.75 17.08 -20.06
C ILE A 156 0.27 17.51 -20.06
N ASN A 157 -0.05 18.45 -20.94
CA ASN A 157 -1.40 19.03 -21.06
C ASN A 157 -2.41 18.04 -21.64
N ASN A 158 -2.00 17.20 -22.61
CA ASN A 158 -2.87 16.21 -23.23
C ASN A 158 -3.21 15.08 -22.23
N PRO A 159 -4.50 14.80 -21.96
CA PRO A 159 -4.88 13.76 -21.00
C PRO A 159 -4.45 12.34 -21.38
N ALA A 160 -4.47 11.99 -22.66
CA ALA A 160 -4.07 10.66 -23.14
C ALA A 160 -2.56 10.47 -23.00
N ASP A 161 -1.76 11.45 -23.45
CA ASP A 161 -0.31 11.39 -23.33
C ASP A 161 0.14 11.38 -21.87
N ARG A 162 -0.56 12.13 -21.00
CA ARG A 162 -0.32 12.11 -19.55
C ARG A 162 -0.57 10.72 -18.95
N LYS A 163 -1.61 10.02 -19.40
CA LYS A 163 -1.93 8.66 -18.97
C LYS A 163 -0.85 7.67 -19.40
N VAL A 164 -0.45 7.70 -20.68
CA VAL A 164 0.63 6.83 -21.20
C VAL A 164 1.94 7.08 -20.43
N ALA A 165 2.32 8.34 -20.22
CA ALA A 165 3.51 8.69 -19.46
C ALA A 165 3.43 8.26 -17.98
N ALA A 166 2.24 8.27 -17.38
CA ALA A 166 2.01 7.78 -16.04
C ALA A 166 2.21 6.26 -15.95
N GLU A 167 1.59 5.50 -16.85
CA GLU A 167 1.72 4.04 -16.93
C GLU A 167 3.17 3.60 -17.11
N LEU A 168 3.93 4.26 -17.99
CA LEU A 168 5.35 4.00 -18.17
C LEU A 168 6.17 4.26 -16.90
N ARG A 169 5.87 5.33 -16.16
CA ARG A 169 6.52 5.62 -14.87
C ARG A 169 6.19 4.56 -13.81
N VAL A 170 4.94 4.12 -13.74
CA VAL A 170 4.51 3.06 -12.81
C VAL A 170 5.25 1.76 -13.14
N LEU A 171 5.26 1.34 -14.41
CA LEU A 171 5.95 0.12 -14.83
C LEU A 171 7.44 0.15 -14.47
N LYS A 172 8.12 1.27 -14.76
CA LYS A 172 9.53 1.46 -14.39
C LYS A 172 9.72 1.38 -12.88
N MET A 173 8.87 2.07 -12.11
CA MET A 173 8.92 2.07 -10.65
C MET A 173 8.71 0.67 -10.08
N GLU A 174 7.77 -0.12 -10.60
CA GLU A 174 7.49 -1.47 -10.14
C GLU A 174 8.72 -2.38 -10.28
N GLN A 175 9.40 -2.30 -11.41
CA GLN A 175 10.61 -3.08 -11.70
C GLN A 175 11.78 -2.63 -10.82
N GLU A 176 12.09 -1.34 -10.79
CA GLU A 176 13.18 -0.79 -9.98
C GLU A 176 12.97 -1.04 -8.47
N SER A 177 11.72 -0.98 -8.01
CA SER A 177 11.38 -1.25 -6.60
C SER A 177 11.60 -2.72 -6.25
N ALA A 178 11.30 -3.62 -7.18
CA ALA A 178 11.48 -5.05 -6.94
C ALA A 178 12.97 -5.42 -6.85
N GLU A 179 13.79 -4.83 -7.71
CA GLU A 179 15.25 -4.99 -7.69
C GLU A 179 15.88 -4.39 -6.42
N LYS A 180 15.41 -3.22 -6.00
CA LYS A 180 15.94 -2.48 -4.85
C LYS A 180 15.31 -2.88 -3.52
N LEU A 181 14.34 -3.78 -3.49
CA LEU A 181 13.59 -4.16 -2.29
C LEU A 181 14.48 -4.53 -1.08
N PRO A 182 15.57 -5.31 -1.22
CA PRO A 182 16.46 -5.61 -0.09
C PRO A 182 17.12 -4.35 0.49
N VAL A 183 17.50 -3.40 -0.37
CA VAL A 183 18.07 -2.11 0.03
C VAL A 183 16.99 -1.25 0.69
N THR A 184 15.77 -1.25 0.16
CA THR A 184 14.63 -0.54 0.73
C THR A 184 14.37 -0.95 2.18
N ILE A 185 14.38 -2.25 2.45
CA ILE A 185 14.22 -2.81 3.81
C ILE A 185 15.40 -2.40 4.71
N THR A 186 16.63 -2.50 4.20
CA THR A 186 17.84 -2.14 4.97
C THR A 186 17.86 -0.67 5.36
N ASN A 187 17.47 0.22 4.44
CA ASN A 187 17.35 1.65 4.69
C ASN A 187 16.34 1.97 5.81
N CYS A 188 15.34 1.11 5.99
CA CYS A 188 14.35 1.21 7.06
C CYS A 188 14.79 0.62 8.40
N SER A 189 15.94 -0.06 8.47
CA SER A 189 16.51 -0.57 9.73
C SER A 189 17.49 0.43 10.39
N SER A 190 17.75 1.54 9.72
CA SER A 190 18.81 2.49 10.08
C SER A 190 18.36 3.56 11.06
N LYS A 191 18.02 3.18 12.30
CA LYS A 191 18.24 3.94 13.55
C LYS A 191 17.73 3.15 14.77
N LYS A 192 18.50 2.15 15.21
CA LYS A 192 18.46 1.63 16.59
C LYS A 192 19.65 2.08 17.46
N ASN A 193 20.40 3.10 17.02
CA ASN A 193 21.50 3.66 17.80
C ASN A 193 21.30 5.17 17.96
N GLY A 194 20.89 5.59 19.15
CA GLY A 194 20.80 6.99 19.54
C GLY A 194 20.02 7.15 20.84
N HIS A 195 20.79 7.22 21.93
CA HIS A 195 20.43 7.56 23.31
C HIS A 195 19.21 8.47 23.50
#